data_AF-A0A935U4B0-F1
#
_entry.id   AF-A0A935U4B0-F1
#
_cell.length_a   1.000
_cell.length_b   1.000
_cell.length_c   1.000
_cell.angle_alpha   90.00
_cell.angle_beta   90.00
_cell.angle_gamma   90.00
#
_symmetry.space_group_name_H-M   'P 1'
#
loop_
_entity.id
_entity.type
_entity.pdbx_description
1 polymer ?
#
loop_
_entity_poly.entity_id
_entity_poly.type
_entity_poly.pdbx_seq_one_letter_code
_entity_poly.pdbx_strand_id
1 'polypeptide(L)'
;MESKEIQTVQAIEPVKVEKPVSTVDRVAGTVYPPEIEKSREVLKHPIAPGQAFFEAPDGFVIVGEDSRDRAFYRAGNNGKGLWINRMRG
;
A
#
# COMPACT_ATOMS: atom_id res chain seq x y z
N MET A 1 -25.07 25.71 -48.40
CA MET A 1 -26.02 24.81 -47.71
C MET A 1 -25.51 23.41 -48.01
N GLU A 2 -25.05 22.57 -47.10
CA GLU A 2 -25.37 22.37 -45.67
C GLU A 2 -24.12 21.92 -44.90
N SER A 3 -24.12 22.29 -43.62
CA SER A 3 -23.16 21.98 -42.58
C SER A 3 -23.22 20.51 -42.19
N LYS A 4 -22.06 19.87 -41.95
CA LYS A 4 -21.99 18.73 -41.03
C LYS A 4 -20.87 18.95 -40.02
N GLU A 5 -21.34 19.08 -38.79
CA GLU A 5 -20.67 19.31 -37.53
C GLU A 5 -19.77 18.11 -37.19
N ILE A 6 -18.47 18.35 -37.04
CA ILE A 6 -17.52 17.33 -36.59
C ILE A 6 -17.24 17.62 -35.12
N GLN A 7 -17.73 16.72 -34.27
CA GLN A 7 -17.59 16.75 -32.82
C GLN A 7 -16.11 16.78 -32.41
N THR A 8 -15.76 17.78 -31.60
CA THR A 8 -14.42 17.95 -31.02
C THR A 8 -14.16 16.87 -29.98
N VAL A 9 -13.31 15.90 -30.31
CA VAL A 9 -12.70 14.99 -29.32
C VAL A 9 -11.70 15.81 -28.50
N GLN A 10 -12.01 16.01 -27.21
CA GLN A 10 -11.09 16.64 -26.26
C GLN A 10 -9.82 15.79 -26.15
N ALA A 11 -8.69 16.37 -26.52
CA ALA A 11 -7.37 15.79 -26.34
C ALA A 11 -7.06 15.70 -24.83
N ILE A 12 -6.91 14.48 -24.34
CA ILE A 12 -6.47 14.19 -22.98
C ILE A 12 -4.97 14.52 -22.91
N GLU A 13 -4.60 15.47 -22.06
CA GLU A 13 -3.19 15.84 -21.88
C GLU A 13 -2.39 14.62 -21.36
N PRO A 14 -1.18 14.34 -21.90
CA PRO A 14 -0.38 13.22 -21.43
C PRO A 14 0.08 13.50 -19.99
N VAL A 15 -0.41 12.68 -19.06
CA VAL A 15 0.04 12.67 -17.66
C VAL A 15 1.56 12.53 -17.64
N LYS A 16 2.21 13.59 -17.14
CA LYS A 16 3.67 13.70 -17.02
C LYS A 16 4.18 12.65 -16.04
N VAL A 17 4.69 11.54 -16.55
CA VAL A 17 5.38 10.52 -15.74
C VAL A 17 6.77 11.04 -15.40
N GLU A 18 6.90 11.75 -14.28
CA GLU A 18 8.20 12.07 -13.71
C GLU A 18 8.68 10.90 -12.85
N LYS A 19 9.61 10.12 -13.39
CA LYS A 19 10.66 9.52 -12.56
C LYS A 19 11.98 10.15 -13.00
N PRO A 20 12.80 10.57 -12.05
CA PRO A 20 14.13 9.98 -12.05
C PRO A 20 14.58 9.48 -10.68
N VAL A 21 15.32 8.38 -10.78
CA VAL A 21 16.03 7.62 -9.74
C VAL A 21 16.97 8.52 -8.93
N SER A 22 17.00 8.38 -7.61
CA SER A 22 18.19 8.74 -6.83
C SER A 22 18.59 7.61 -5.88
N THR A 23 19.86 7.22 -6.02
CA THR A 23 20.69 6.43 -5.10
C THR A 23 20.29 6.60 -3.64
N VAL A 24 19.94 5.50 -2.96
CA VAL A 24 19.73 5.52 -1.51
C VAL A 24 21.04 5.15 -0.83
N ASP A 25 21.80 6.19 -0.47
CA ASP A 25 22.76 6.11 0.62
C ASP A 25 22.03 5.64 1.88
N ARG A 26 22.63 4.67 2.59
CA ARG A 26 22.08 4.13 3.84
C ARG A 26 22.00 5.23 4.90
N VAL A 27 20.82 5.83 5.06
CA VAL A 27 20.51 6.64 6.23
C VAL A 27 19.68 5.80 7.20
N ALA A 28 20.33 5.38 8.28
CA ALA A 28 19.66 4.84 9.46
C ALA A 28 18.86 5.98 10.12
N GLY A 29 17.65 6.19 9.63
CA GLY A 29 16.65 7.08 10.20
C GLY A 29 15.29 6.54 9.78
N THR A 30 14.60 5.86 10.69
CA THR A 30 13.27 5.29 10.47
C THR A 30 12.24 6.41 10.38
N VAL A 31 12.22 7.10 9.25
CA VAL A 31 11.06 7.89 8.83
C VAL A 31 10.05 6.87 8.31
N TYR A 32 9.12 6.45 9.18
CA TYR A 32 8.03 5.59 8.74
C TYR A 32 7.19 6.36 7.72
N PRO A 33 6.95 5.83 6.51
CA PRO A 33 6.05 6.48 5.58
C PRO A 33 4.68 6.71 6.25
N PRO A 34 3.97 7.81 5.91
CA PRO A 34 2.70 8.17 6.56
C PRO A 34 1.61 7.10 6.41
N GLU A 35 1.76 6.17 5.46
CA GLU A 35 0.88 5.02 5.29
C GLU A 35 1.03 3.99 6.42
N ILE A 36 2.22 3.85 6.98
CA ILE A 36 2.49 2.91 8.08
C ILE A 36 1.85 3.42 9.36
N GLU A 37 1.96 4.72 9.66
CA GLU A 37 1.30 5.34 10.81
C GLU A 37 -0.22 5.17 10.73
N LYS A 38 -0.82 5.43 9.55
CA LYS A 38 -2.25 5.19 9.30
C LYS A 38 -2.62 3.71 9.48
N SER A 39 -1.80 2.78 9.00
CA SER A 39 -2.09 1.35 9.16
C SER A 39 -2.16 0.95 10.63
N ARG A 40 -1.33 1.54 11.49
CA ARG A 40 -1.30 1.25 12.93
C ARG A 40 -2.51 1.78 13.69
N GLU A 41 -3.23 2.76 13.15
CA GLU A 41 -4.49 3.22 13.76
C GLU A 41 -5.52 2.10 13.85
N VAL A 42 -5.45 1.08 12.98
CA VAL A 42 -6.33 -0.10 13.03
C VAL A 42 -6.23 -0.85 14.36
N LEU A 43 -5.08 -0.80 15.05
CA LEU A 43 -4.89 -1.43 16.36
C LEU A 43 -5.71 -0.77 17.47
N LYS A 44 -6.17 0.46 17.27
CA LYS A 44 -7.04 1.17 18.23
C LYS A 44 -8.51 0.74 18.11
N HIS A 45 -8.86 0.04 17.04
CA HIS A 45 -10.22 -0.44 16.80
C HIS A 45 -10.37 -1.89 17.24
N PRO A 46 -11.53 -2.28 17.80
CA PRO A 46 -11.80 -3.67 18.09
C PRO A 46 -11.79 -4.48 16.79
N ILE A 47 -11.12 -5.64 16.83
CA ILE A 47 -11.09 -6.56 15.70
C ILE A 47 -12.40 -7.35 15.63
N ALA A 48 -12.93 -7.59 14.43
CA ALA A 48 -14.13 -8.40 14.28
C ALA A 48 -13.85 -9.87 14.62
N PRO A 49 -14.86 -10.65 15.07
CA PRO A 49 -14.71 -12.08 15.24
C PRO A 49 -14.25 -12.75 13.93
N GLY A 50 -13.32 -13.71 14.02
CA GLY A 50 -12.75 -14.37 12.85
C GLY A 50 -11.59 -13.61 12.20
N GLN A 51 -11.12 -12.50 12.79
CA GLN A 51 -10.02 -11.69 12.26
C GLN A 51 -8.84 -11.58 13.23
N ALA A 52 -7.64 -11.44 12.66
CA ALA A 52 -6.41 -11.20 13.39
C ALA A 52 -5.55 -10.11 12.74
N PHE A 53 -4.72 -9.45 13.55
CA PHE A 53 -3.71 -8.51 13.07
C PHE A 53 -2.44 -9.25 12.64
N PHE A 54 -1.81 -8.75 11.58
CA PHE A 54 -0.51 -9.21 11.10
C PHE A 54 0.38 -7.99 10.90
N GLU A 55 1.61 -8.05 11.37
CA GLU A 55 2.58 -6.96 11.27
C GLU A 55 3.72 -7.35 10.32
N ALA A 56 3.96 -6.49 9.34
CA ALA A 56 5.10 -6.61 8.44
C ALA A 56 6.38 -6.04 9.08
N PRO A 57 7.58 -6.43 8.60
CA PRO A 57 8.85 -5.97 9.21
C PRO A 57 9.07 -4.45 9.15
N ASP A 58 8.37 -3.76 8.25
CA ASP A 58 8.36 -2.30 8.13
C ASP A 58 7.39 -1.63 9.12
N GLY A 59 6.64 -2.40 9.90
CA GLY A 59 5.66 -1.93 10.88
C GLY A 59 4.25 -1.72 10.32
N PHE A 60 4.02 -2.09 9.05
CA PHE A 60 2.70 -2.02 8.43
C PHE A 60 1.77 -3.11 8.99
N VAL A 61 0.56 -2.71 9.40
CA VAL A 61 -0.43 -3.63 9.99
C VAL A 61 -1.53 -3.94 8.99
N ILE A 62 -1.84 -5.23 8.83
CA ILE A 62 -2.99 -5.69 8.06
C ILE A 62 -3.92 -6.54 8.91
N VAL A 63 -5.19 -6.56 8.52
CA VAL A 63 -6.22 -7.43 9.10
C VAL A 63 -6.45 -8.59 8.14
N GLY A 64 -6.41 -9.81 8.68
CA GLY A 64 -6.66 -11.05 7.94
C GLY A 64 -7.53 -12.02 8.74
N GLU A 65 -7.76 -13.21 8.20
CA GLU A 65 -8.49 -14.29 8.88
C GLU A 65 -7.70 -14.82 10.08
N ASP A 66 -8.36 -15.00 11.24
CA ASP A 66 -7.73 -15.51 12.46
C ASP A 66 -7.35 -16.99 12.40
N SER A 67 -7.96 -17.74 11.49
CA SER A 67 -7.67 -19.15 11.21
C SER A 67 -6.31 -19.37 10.54
N ARG A 68 -5.63 -18.30 10.11
CA ARG A 68 -4.31 -18.35 9.46
C ARG A 68 -3.22 -17.86 10.40
N ASP A 69 -2.10 -18.60 10.40
CA ASP A 69 -0.89 -18.19 11.14
C ASP A 69 -0.11 -17.08 10.41
N ARG A 70 -0.29 -16.98 9.09
CA ARG A 70 0.49 -16.11 8.21
C ARG A 70 -0.37 -15.44 7.15
N ALA A 71 -0.01 -14.21 6.80
CA ALA A 71 -0.60 -13.45 5.71
C ALA A 71 0.47 -13.07 4.66
N PHE A 72 0.07 -12.95 3.40
CA PHE A 72 0.99 -12.58 2.32
C PHE A 72 0.96 -11.07 2.10
N TYR A 73 2.05 -10.39 2.46
CA TYR A 73 2.24 -8.96 2.28
C TYR A 73 2.96 -8.69 0.96
N ARG A 74 2.22 -8.17 -0.04
CA ARG A 74 2.73 -7.98 -1.41
C ARG A 74 3.86 -6.95 -1.53
N ALA A 75 3.83 -5.89 -0.72
CA ALA A 75 4.85 -4.84 -0.77
C ALA A 75 6.17 -5.24 -0.07
N GLY A 76 6.17 -6.36 0.67
CA GLY A 76 7.37 -6.89 1.30
C GLY A 76 8.43 -7.35 0.29
N ASN A 77 9.67 -7.45 0.77
CA ASN A 77 10.82 -7.93 -0.01
C ASN A 77 11.00 -7.19 -1.35
N ASN A 78 11.02 -5.85 -1.31
CA ASN A 78 11.12 -4.99 -2.50
C ASN A 78 10.06 -5.31 -3.57
N GLY A 79 8.82 -5.57 -3.15
CA GLY A 79 7.69 -5.89 -4.05
C GLY A 79 7.64 -7.35 -4.53
N LYS A 80 8.51 -8.24 -4.04
CA LYS A 80 8.44 -9.68 -4.31
C LYS A 80 7.44 -10.42 -3.43
N GLY A 81 6.89 -9.74 -2.44
CA GLY A 81 6.02 -10.30 -1.44
C GLY A 81 6.78 -11.00 -0.30
N LEU A 82 6.14 -11.01 0.86
CA LEU A 82 6.68 -11.60 2.08
C LEU A 82 5.54 -12.23 2.89
N TRP A 83 5.80 -13.40 3.47
CA TRP A 83 4.91 -13.97 4.48
C TRP A 83 5.17 -13.30 5.83
N ILE A 84 4.13 -12.72 6.41
CA ILE A 84 4.18 -12.05 7.70
C ILE A 84 3.36 -12.85 8.71
N ASN A 85 3.82 -12.85 9.96
CA ASN A 85 3.20 -13.65 11.01
C ASN A 85 2.07 -12.87 11.68
N ARG A 86 1.10 -13.62 12.22
CA ARG A 86 0.07 -13.09 13.08
C ARG A 86 0.70 -12.43 14.32
N MET A 87 0.20 -11.24 14.69
CA MET A 87 0.55 -10.62 15.95
C MET A 87 0.02 -11.46 17.11
N ARG A 88 0.86 -11.70 18.11
CA ARG A 88 0.42 -12.32 19.36
C ARG A 88 -0.33 -11.25 20.15
N GLY A 89 -1.63 -11.48 20.37
CA GLY A 89 -2.45 -10.70 21.29
C GLY A 89 -2.16 -11.06 22.74
#